data_AF-A0A2E3IDL8-F1
#
_entry.id   AF-A0A2E3IDL8-F1
#
_cell.length_a   1.000
_cell.length_b   1.000
_cell.length_c   1.000
_cell.angle_alpha   90.00
_cell.angle_beta   90.00
_cell.angle_gamma   90.00
#
_symmetry.space_group_name_H-M   'P 1'
#
loop_
_entity.id
_entity.type
_entity.pdbx_description
1 polymer ?
#
loop_
_entity_poly.entity_id
_entity_poly.type
_entity_poly.pdbx_seq_one_letter_code
_entity_poly.pdbx_strand_id
1 'polypeptide(L)'
;MPTYYTADDHELINDIYGTAETGYVNRRAVFRDIATRAWFDYLAWANPVKHDAPAWFGSAEFTEGSDILTDKEADFTRMNLSDMANLHVHWGTPTAGVPDANLDAEPGNPNSAVYDIVKVLGPNKLQVSPAAKVSGQASYSIGRRCYGKFTVSNCDFFLLDTRSHRSLHNVDKPDNPEATMLGKQQLKWLMNGIRESKSDFIFVVSSVNFMVPHVGSGGGTDKQAKIKKDDAWTVFLQEREELIEFWDGLDKAVFVLTGDLHNSFAIKITDNVYEFASGPHNSINHAPMKDEGGRPANGRFKYGPRACDIRWSSYAMEDIPRANRTFPHYCVVQVNNVFNNPVERDGERWFAFPHPQVIFQFHDALTGELRYSETIVLGLK
;
A
#
# COMPACT_ATOMS: atom_id res chain seq x y z
N MET A 1 -18.37 0.13 14.51
CA MET A 1 -17.09 -0.42 14.01
C MET A 1 -16.13 0.74 13.87
N PRO A 2 -14.89 0.65 14.37
CA PRO A 2 -13.86 1.64 14.04
C PRO A 2 -13.62 1.65 12.52
N THR A 3 -13.30 2.82 11.97
CA THR A 3 -12.84 2.95 10.59
C THR A 3 -11.34 2.75 10.56
N TYR A 4 -10.85 1.95 9.60
CA TYR A 4 -9.43 1.73 9.38
C TYR A 4 -9.00 2.39 8.08
N TYR A 5 -7.77 2.86 8.04
CA TYR A 5 -7.24 3.63 6.92
C TYR A 5 -5.86 3.13 6.52
N THR A 6 -5.52 3.19 5.25
CA THR A 6 -4.15 2.94 4.77
C THR A 6 -3.64 4.21 4.14
N ALA A 7 -2.45 4.66 4.53
CA ALA A 7 -1.83 5.81 3.86
C ALA A 7 -1.46 5.41 2.44
N ASP A 8 -1.92 6.19 1.48
CA ASP A 8 -1.52 6.06 0.09
C ASP A 8 -0.68 7.27 -0.34
N ASP A 9 -0.20 7.31 -1.59
CA ASP A 9 0.69 8.40 -2.02
C ASP A 9 -0.04 9.76 -2.04
N HIS A 10 -1.34 9.76 -2.29
CA HIS A 10 -2.23 10.92 -2.29
C HIS A 10 -2.41 11.59 -0.92
N GLU A 11 -2.28 10.84 0.19
CA GLU A 11 -2.18 11.42 1.54
C GLU A 11 -0.78 11.99 1.85
N LEU A 12 0.22 11.66 1.03
CA LEU A 12 1.59 12.11 1.20
C LEU A 12 1.92 13.31 0.30
N ILE A 13 2.16 13.07 -1.00
CA ILE A 13 2.45 14.10 -2.02
C ILE A 13 1.88 13.76 -3.40
N ASN A 14 1.62 12.48 -3.73
CA ASN A 14 1.40 11.85 -5.05
C ASN A 14 2.70 11.27 -5.68
N ASP A 15 2.61 10.13 -6.37
CA ASP A 15 3.67 9.41 -7.08
C ASP A 15 4.97 9.21 -6.25
N ILE A 16 4.82 8.62 -5.05
CA ILE A 16 5.95 8.39 -4.13
C ILE A 16 6.59 7.00 -4.33
N TYR A 17 7.78 6.99 -4.93
CA TYR A 17 8.50 5.76 -5.29
C TYR A 17 9.83 5.65 -4.54
N GLY A 18 10.35 4.42 -4.40
CA GLY A 18 11.72 4.18 -3.93
C GLY A 18 12.01 4.70 -2.54
N THR A 19 11.02 4.78 -1.67
CA THR A 19 11.19 5.27 -0.30
C THR A 19 12.14 4.41 0.52
N ALA A 20 12.41 3.17 0.12
CA ALA A 20 13.41 2.28 0.71
C ALA A 20 14.62 2.01 -0.20
N GLU A 21 14.77 2.75 -1.30
CA GLU A 21 15.90 2.60 -2.21
C GLU A 21 17.12 3.36 -1.70
N THR A 22 18.11 2.66 -1.15
CA THR A 22 19.30 3.28 -0.56
C THR A 22 20.03 4.20 -1.55
N GLY A 23 20.31 5.43 -1.12
CA GLY A 23 20.95 6.46 -1.92
C GLY A 23 20.02 7.18 -2.90
N TYR A 24 18.73 6.83 -2.96
CA TYR A 24 17.78 7.49 -3.83
C TYR A 24 17.54 8.94 -3.42
N VAL A 25 17.80 9.86 -4.35
CA VAL A 25 17.62 11.30 -4.18
C VAL A 25 16.33 11.71 -4.87
N ASN A 26 15.27 11.87 -4.09
CA ASN A 26 13.98 12.31 -4.60
C ASN A 26 13.20 13.04 -3.51
N ARG A 27 12.74 14.25 -3.82
CA ARG A 27 11.97 15.11 -2.91
C ARG A 27 10.77 14.40 -2.31
N ARG A 28 9.99 13.71 -3.15
CA ARG A 28 8.77 13.03 -2.72
C ARG A 28 9.08 11.86 -1.80
N ALA A 29 10.06 11.04 -2.18
CA ALA A 29 10.47 9.87 -1.40
C ALA A 29 10.86 10.24 0.03
N VAL A 30 11.71 11.27 0.21
CA VAL A 30 12.20 11.70 1.53
C VAL A 30 11.19 12.56 2.32
N PHE A 31 10.01 12.83 1.76
CA PHE A 31 8.91 13.49 2.48
C PHE A 31 7.97 12.48 3.15
N ARG A 32 8.09 11.18 2.83
CA ARG A 32 7.23 10.10 3.35
C ARG A 32 6.99 10.24 4.85
N ASP A 33 8.05 10.35 5.65
CA ASP A 33 7.95 10.32 7.10
C ASP A 33 7.22 11.53 7.66
N ILE A 34 7.44 12.71 7.09
CA ILE A 34 6.77 13.96 7.49
C ILE A 34 5.26 13.81 7.28
N ALA A 35 4.86 13.37 6.09
CA ALA A 35 3.45 13.18 5.79
C ALA A 35 2.82 12.03 6.57
N THR A 36 3.52 10.91 6.73
CA THR A 36 3.06 9.77 7.54
C THR A 36 2.84 10.18 8.99
N ARG A 37 3.73 11.03 9.54
CA ARG A 37 3.54 11.58 10.89
C ARG A 37 2.26 12.39 11.00
N ALA A 38 2.03 13.31 10.06
CA ALA A 38 0.80 14.11 10.02
C ALA A 38 -0.46 13.24 9.89
N TRP A 39 -0.41 12.19 9.07
CA TRP A 39 -1.49 11.23 8.90
C TRP A 39 -1.83 10.48 10.22
N PHE A 40 -0.82 10.06 10.98
CA PHE A 40 -1.01 9.46 12.30
C PHE A 40 -1.55 10.45 13.35
N ASP A 41 -1.09 11.70 13.33
CA ASP A 41 -1.58 12.71 14.25
C ASP A 41 -3.06 13.07 13.98
N TYR A 42 -3.52 12.95 12.73
CA TYR A 42 -4.90 13.30 12.34
C TYR A 42 -5.89 12.12 12.42
N LEU A 43 -5.55 10.96 11.86
CA LEU A 43 -6.55 9.93 11.50
C LEU A 43 -6.10 8.50 11.77
N ALA A 44 -4.82 8.18 11.55
CA ALA A 44 -4.34 6.79 11.67
C ALA A 44 -4.02 6.31 13.08
N TRP A 45 -4.13 7.18 14.10
CA TRP A 45 -4.03 6.78 15.50
C TRP A 45 -5.04 5.69 15.88
N ALA A 46 -6.15 5.56 15.13
CA ALA A 46 -7.18 4.54 15.35
C ALA A 46 -6.85 3.17 14.73
N ASN A 47 -5.83 3.08 13.88
CA ASN A 47 -5.45 1.83 13.23
C ASN A 47 -4.75 0.88 14.21
N PRO A 48 -4.99 -0.44 14.10
CA PRO A 48 -4.13 -1.41 14.76
C PRO A 48 -2.75 -1.34 14.11
N VAL A 49 -1.70 -1.35 14.94
CA VAL A 49 -0.31 -1.34 14.48
C VAL A 49 0.45 -2.51 15.06
N LYS A 50 1.35 -3.10 14.27
CA LYS A 50 2.28 -4.12 14.78
C LYS A 50 3.40 -3.51 15.61
N HIS A 51 3.74 -2.25 15.33
CA HIS A 51 4.82 -1.50 15.94
C HIS A 51 4.29 -0.15 16.44
N ASP A 52 4.39 0.07 17.76
CA ASP A 52 3.94 1.31 18.42
C ASP A 52 5.01 2.42 18.38
N ALA A 53 6.21 2.12 17.90
CA ALA A 53 7.30 3.08 17.81
C ALA A 53 6.94 4.25 16.86
N PRO A 54 6.93 5.51 17.34
CA PRO A 54 6.71 6.66 16.49
C PRO A 54 7.93 6.90 15.60
N ALA A 55 7.74 7.60 14.47
CA ALA A 55 8.85 8.05 13.66
C ALA A 55 9.72 9.03 14.47
N TRP A 56 11.03 8.91 14.32
CA TRP A 56 12.01 9.80 14.94
C TRP A 56 12.30 10.97 13.99
N PHE A 57 12.43 12.19 14.53
CA PHE A 57 12.81 13.38 13.77
C PHE A 57 13.94 14.09 14.51
N GLY A 58 14.93 14.57 13.77
CA GLY A 58 16.09 15.24 14.35
C GLY A 58 16.80 16.14 13.35
N SER A 59 17.92 16.70 13.80
CA SER A 59 18.82 17.52 12.99
C SER A 59 20.24 17.02 13.20
N ALA A 60 20.90 16.60 12.13
CA ALA A 60 22.21 15.98 12.20
C ALA A 60 23.30 16.82 11.54
N GLU A 61 24.49 16.77 12.10
CA GLU A 61 25.74 17.21 11.50
C GLU A 61 26.33 16.09 10.64
N PHE A 62 26.72 16.47 9.42
CA PHE A 62 27.35 15.61 8.43
C PHE A 62 28.74 16.16 8.11
N THR A 63 29.67 15.26 7.79
CA THR A 63 31.01 15.57 7.28
C THR A 63 31.15 14.94 5.90
N GLU A 64 31.60 15.70 4.91
CA GLU A 64 31.80 15.22 3.54
C GLU A 64 32.64 13.95 3.49
N GLY A 65 32.16 12.93 2.77
CA GLY A 65 32.81 11.62 2.64
C GLY A 65 32.71 10.73 3.87
N SER A 66 32.14 11.21 4.98
CA SER A 66 31.92 10.43 6.20
C SER A 66 30.61 9.65 6.12
N ASP A 67 30.63 8.42 6.61
CA ASP A 67 29.46 7.57 6.83
C ASP A 67 28.87 7.75 8.25
N ILE A 68 29.31 8.77 8.99
CA ILE A 68 28.85 9.04 10.35
C ILE A 68 27.89 10.22 10.39
N LEU A 69 26.63 9.94 10.75
CA LEU A 69 25.63 10.92 11.12
C LEU A 69 25.73 11.21 12.62
N THR A 70 25.85 12.50 12.99
CA THR A 70 25.92 12.93 14.40
C THR A 70 24.76 13.84 14.76
N ASP A 71 23.98 13.47 15.77
CA ASP A 71 22.91 14.30 16.36
C ASP A 71 23.14 14.40 17.87
N LYS A 72 23.54 15.60 18.34
CA LYS A 72 23.93 15.87 19.73
C LYS A 72 22.75 15.82 20.71
N GLU A 73 21.52 15.97 20.20
CA GLU A 73 20.30 15.93 21.00
C GLU A 73 19.66 14.53 21.01
N ALA A 74 20.13 13.63 20.14
CA ALA A 74 19.59 12.28 20.03
C ALA A 74 20.13 11.29 21.08
N ASP A 75 19.35 10.24 21.33
CA ASP A 75 19.83 9.02 21.98
C ASP A 75 19.35 7.79 21.21
N PHE A 76 20.11 7.43 20.18
CA PHE A 76 19.84 6.29 19.31
C PHE A 76 19.90 4.95 20.04
N THR A 77 20.54 4.87 21.22
CA THR A 77 20.60 3.62 21.99
C THR A 77 19.25 3.25 22.62
N ARG A 78 18.31 4.20 22.68
CA ARG A 78 16.94 3.99 23.17
C ARG A 78 15.99 3.47 22.10
N MET A 79 16.44 3.41 20.84
CA MET A 79 15.62 3.02 19.71
C MET A 79 15.82 1.55 19.37
N ASN A 80 14.73 0.78 19.34
CA ASN A 80 14.78 -0.56 18.77
C ASN A 80 14.65 -0.46 17.24
N LEU A 81 15.77 -0.52 16.52
CA LEU A 81 15.78 -0.37 15.05
C LEU A 81 14.91 -1.41 14.32
N SER A 82 14.63 -2.57 14.92
CA SER A 82 13.72 -3.54 14.29
C SER A 82 12.28 -3.05 14.19
N ASP A 83 11.89 -2.06 15.00
CA ASP A 83 10.56 -1.46 14.99
C ASP A 83 10.47 -0.24 14.06
N MET A 84 11.60 0.18 13.52
CA MET A 84 11.74 1.40 12.71
C MET A 84 11.90 1.07 11.23
N ALA A 85 11.58 2.05 10.39
CA ALA A 85 11.90 2.05 8.98
C ALA A 85 13.29 2.68 8.73
N ASN A 86 13.60 2.94 7.46
CA ASN A 86 14.86 3.52 7.04
C ASN A 86 14.96 5.02 7.38
N LEU A 87 16.19 5.56 7.23
CA LEU A 87 16.50 6.96 7.51
C LEU A 87 16.31 7.80 6.24
N HIS A 88 15.62 8.93 6.36
CA HIS A 88 15.49 9.91 5.29
C HIS A 88 16.15 11.22 5.71
N VAL A 89 17.09 11.71 4.90
CA VAL A 89 17.53 13.11 5.01
C VAL A 89 16.62 13.95 4.12
N HIS A 90 15.93 14.91 4.74
CA HIS A 90 14.83 15.62 4.09
C HIS A 90 15.30 16.56 2.99
N TRP A 91 14.39 16.88 2.06
CA TRP A 91 14.67 17.85 1.01
C TRP A 91 15.01 19.24 1.57
N GLY A 92 14.40 19.60 2.71
CA GLY A 92 14.74 20.77 3.51
C GLY A 92 14.20 22.11 3.00
N THR A 93 13.43 22.14 1.91
CA THR A 93 12.79 23.37 1.42
C THR A 93 11.42 23.59 2.08
N PRO A 94 10.94 24.85 2.21
CA PRO A 94 9.58 25.13 2.68
C PRO A 94 8.46 24.54 1.81
N THR A 95 8.77 24.26 0.54
CA THR A 95 7.84 23.70 -0.45
C THR A 95 7.97 22.18 -0.60
N ALA A 96 8.76 21.50 0.26
CA ALA A 96 9.03 20.07 0.13
C ALA A 96 7.76 19.21 0.09
N GLY A 97 6.69 19.64 0.77
CA GLY A 97 5.39 18.97 0.82
C GLY A 97 4.36 19.40 -0.23
N VAL A 98 4.72 20.26 -1.20
CA VAL A 98 3.76 20.77 -2.19
C VAL A 98 3.62 19.77 -3.35
N PRO A 99 2.39 19.39 -3.76
CA PRO A 99 2.15 18.47 -4.87
C PRO A 99 2.32 19.15 -6.24
N ASP A 100 3.56 19.53 -6.55
CA ASP A 100 3.95 20.13 -7.84
C ASP A 100 5.23 19.48 -8.38
N ALA A 101 5.10 18.77 -9.50
CA ALA A 101 6.19 18.09 -10.17
C ALA A 101 7.35 18.99 -10.61
N ASN A 102 7.13 20.29 -10.81
CA ASN A 102 8.21 21.20 -11.16
C ASN A 102 9.22 21.33 -10.01
N LEU A 103 8.76 21.20 -8.76
CA LEU A 103 9.61 21.25 -7.57
C LEU A 103 10.54 20.04 -7.44
N ASP A 104 10.30 18.95 -8.18
CA ASP A 104 11.18 17.78 -8.17
C ASP A 104 12.52 18.05 -8.89
N ALA A 105 12.58 19.11 -9.71
CA ALA A 105 13.81 19.56 -10.36
C ALA A 105 14.60 20.59 -9.55
N GLU A 106 13.96 21.24 -8.56
CA GLU A 106 14.57 22.28 -7.74
C GLU A 106 15.51 21.68 -6.69
N PRO A 107 16.73 22.21 -6.51
CA PRO A 107 17.70 21.63 -5.59
C PRO A 107 17.22 21.67 -4.13
N GLY A 108 17.30 20.53 -3.45
CA GLY A 108 17.14 20.42 -2.00
C GLY A 108 18.47 20.44 -1.25
N ASN A 109 18.44 20.00 0.00
CA ASN A 109 19.66 19.75 0.78
C ASN A 109 20.58 18.76 0.01
N PRO A 110 21.88 19.03 -0.15
CA PRO A 110 22.76 18.15 -0.93
C PRO A 110 22.93 16.75 -0.34
N ASN A 111 22.72 16.59 0.98
CA ASN A 111 22.69 15.29 1.65
C ASN A 111 21.29 14.65 1.61
N SER A 112 20.30 15.24 0.96
CA SER A 112 18.97 14.64 0.86
C SER A 112 19.01 13.35 0.07
N ALA A 113 18.64 12.25 0.72
CA ALA A 113 18.49 10.94 0.13
C ALA A 113 17.81 9.99 1.13
N VAL A 114 17.51 8.80 0.63
CA VAL A 114 17.23 7.63 1.46
C VAL A 114 18.55 7.01 1.94
N TYR A 115 18.63 6.67 3.24
CA TYR A 115 19.80 6.08 3.88
C TYR A 115 19.45 4.80 4.63
N ASP A 116 20.38 3.85 4.60
CA ASP A 116 20.40 2.73 5.53
C ASP A 116 21.06 3.14 6.85
N ILE A 117 20.56 2.58 7.95
CA ILE A 117 21.24 2.62 9.24
C ILE A 117 22.06 1.34 9.35
N VAL A 118 23.38 1.46 9.14
CA VAL A 118 24.31 0.32 9.18
C VAL A 118 24.54 -0.13 10.63
N LYS A 119 24.74 0.83 11.54
CA LYS A 119 25.05 0.53 12.94
C LYS A 119 24.76 1.73 13.86
N VAL A 120 24.24 1.45 15.06
CA VAL A 120 24.25 2.41 16.17
C VAL A 120 25.64 2.42 16.81
N LEU A 121 26.34 3.55 16.74
CA LEU A 121 27.70 3.69 17.29
C LEU A 121 27.71 4.24 18.72
N GLY A 122 26.60 4.83 19.15
CA GLY A 122 26.39 5.37 20.49
C GLY A 122 25.14 6.24 20.54
N PRO A 123 24.89 6.95 21.64
CA PRO A 123 23.69 7.79 21.80
C PRO A 123 23.53 8.80 20.68
N ASN A 124 24.61 9.47 20.29
CA ASN A 124 24.55 10.59 19.36
C ASN A 124 25.04 10.27 17.94
N LYS A 125 25.36 9.01 17.63
CA LYS A 125 26.02 8.64 16.36
C LYS A 125 25.44 7.39 15.71
N LEU A 126 25.15 7.51 14.43
CA LEU A 126 24.83 6.38 13.54
C LEU A 126 25.90 6.26 12.46
N GLN A 127 26.24 5.02 12.13
CA GLN A 127 26.85 4.70 10.84
C GLN A 127 25.74 4.52 9.81
N VAL A 128 25.82 5.25 8.70
CA VAL A 128 24.80 5.30 7.64
C VAL A 128 25.39 4.96 6.28
N SER A 129 24.55 4.55 5.33
CA SER A 129 24.93 4.39 3.93
C SER A 129 23.88 5.01 3.02
N PRO A 130 24.25 5.78 1.99
CA PRO A 130 25.62 6.13 1.57
C PRO A 130 26.31 7.11 2.53
N ALA A 131 27.60 7.40 2.28
CA ALA A 131 28.30 8.48 2.97
C ALA A 131 27.74 9.86 2.59
N ALA A 132 27.92 10.85 3.46
CA ALA A 132 27.48 12.22 3.22
C ALA A 132 28.22 12.84 2.04
N LYS A 133 27.49 13.60 1.21
CA LYS A 133 28.06 14.26 0.02
C LYS A 133 28.73 15.59 0.36
N VAL A 134 28.25 16.29 1.38
CA VAL A 134 28.81 17.57 1.82
C VAL A 134 28.80 17.67 3.34
N SER A 135 29.70 18.49 3.87
CA SER A 135 29.68 18.88 5.28
C SER A 135 28.55 19.88 5.54
N GLY A 136 27.88 19.79 6.68
CA GLY A 136 26.80 20.71 7.06
C GLY A 136 25.76 20.10 7.97
N GLN A 137 24.66 20.81 8.18
CA GLN A 137 23.52 20.35 8.97
C GLN A 137 22.33 20.03 8.06
N ALA A 138 21.59 18.96 8.38
CA ALA A 138 20.33 18.64 7.70
C ALA A 138 19.31 18.02 8.66
N SER A 139 18.03 18.32 8.43
CA SER A 139 16.93 17.62 9.08
C SER A 139 16.83 16.19 8.53
N TYR A 140 16.52 15.25 9.41
CA TYR A 140 16.32 13.85 9.05
C TYR A 140 15.18 13.23 9.85
N SER A 141 14.74 12.06 9.39
CA SER A 141 13.85 11.18 10.13
C SER A 141 14.30 9.73 10.06
N ILE A 142 13.92 8.95 11.05
CA ILE A 142 13.91 7.49 10.97
C ILE A 142 12.44 7.09 11.00
N GLY A 143 11.96 6.55 9.88
CA GLY A 143 10.54 6.31 9.68
C GLY A 143 9.96 5.29 10.67
N ARG A 144 8.64 5.28 10.78
CA ARG A 144 7.90 4.25 11.52
C ARG A 144 7.41 3.15 10.57
N ARG A 145 6.99 2.03 11.13
CA ARG A 145 6.26 0.97 10.41
C ARG A 145 4.76 1.17 10.59
N CYS A 146 3.99 1.07 9.50
CA CYS A 146 2.57 1.42 9.51
C CYS A 146 1.61 0.24 9.30
N TYR A 147 2.13 -0.98 9.18
CA TYR A 147 1.30 -2.18 8.99
C TYR A 147 0.79 -2.75 10.33
N GLY A 148 -0.30 -3.51 10.25
CA GLY A 148 -0.95 -4.07 11.42
C GLY A 148 -2.01 -5.11 11.08
N LYS A 149 -2.60 -5.71 12.11
CA LYS A 149 -3.61 -6.76 11.95
C LYS A 149 -4.72 -6.58 12.98
N PHE A 150 -5.94 -6.92 12.60
CA PHE A 150 -7.02 -7.20 13.54
C PHE A 150 -7.82 -8.42 13.10
N THR A 151 -8.58 -8.98 14.04
CA THR A 151 -9.42 -10.16 13.83
C THR A 151 -10.84 -9.81 14.26
N VAL A 152 -11.82 -10.14 13.42
CA VAL A 152 -13.24 -10.04 13.74
C VAL A 152 -13.87 -11.39 13.43
N SER A 153 -14.39 -12.06 14.46
CA SER A 153 -14.97 -13.40 14.30
C SER A 153 -13.94 -14.38 13.67
N ASN A 154 -14.30 -15.07 12.60
CA ASN A 154 -13.46 -15.97 11.81
C ASN A 154 -12.81 -15.28 10.59
N CYS A 155 -12.57 -13.97 10.66
CA CYS A 155 -11.92 -13.19 9.62
C CYS A 155 -10.66 -12.49 10.17
N ASP A 156 -9.55 -12.66 9.47
CA ASP A 156 -8.32 -11.89 9.73
C ASP A 156 -8.13 -10.81 8.68
N PHE A 157 -7.79 -9.60 9.13
CA PHE A 157 -7.49 -8.46 8.28
C PHE A 157 -6.05 -8.02 8.51
N PHE A 158 -5.25 -8.08 7.45
CA PHE A 158 -3.85 -7.62 7.42
C PHE A 158 -3.79 -6.29 6.68
N LEU A 159 -3.51 -5.21 7.40
CA LEU A 159 -3.30 -3.87 6.84
C LEU A 159 -1.84 -3.74 6.43
N LEU A 160 -1.58 -3.60 5.13
CA LEU A 160 -0.24 -3.44 4.59
C LEU A 160 0.19 -1.99 4.57
N ASP A 161 1.48 -1.77 4.81
CA ASP A 161 2.22 -0.58 4.45
C ASP A 161 2.98 -0.87 3.15
N THR A 162 2.55 -0.23 2.05
CA THR A 162 3.11 -0.35 0.70
C THR A 162 3.96 0.87 0.33
N ARG A 163 4.21 1.78 1.29
CA ARG A 163 4.90 3.06 1.05
C ARG A 163 6.18 3.20 1.84
N SER A 164 6.38 2.51 2.96
CA SER A 164 7.60 2.67 3.78
C SER A 164 8.79 1.86 3.29
N HIS A 165 8.54 0.64 2.81
CA HIS A 165 9.59 -0.34 2.53
C HIS A 165 9.76 -0.70 1.06
N ARG A 166 9.08 0.05 0.17
CA ARG A 166 9.14 -0.21 -1.26
C ARG A 166 10.47 0.24 -1.86
N SER A 167 11.08 -0.62 -2.67
CA SER A 167 12.23 -0.27 -3.50
C SER A 167 11.82 0.64 -4.66
N LEU A 168 12.79 1.17 -5.40
CA LEU A 168 12.50 1.86 -6.64
C LEU A 168 12.17 0.82 -7.72
N HIS A 169 11.03 0.96 -8.38
CA HIS A 169 10.61 0.02 -9.41
C HIS A 169 11.27 0.31 -10.76
N ASN A 170 11.22 -0.69 -11.65
CA ASN A 170 11.65 -0.55 -13.04
C ASN A 170 10.59 -1.15 -13.97
N VAL A 171 9.82 -0.29 -14.63
CA VAL A 171 8.74 -0.70 -15.56
C VAL A 171 9.28 -1.54 -16.72
N ASP A 172 10.51 -1.30 -17.18
CA ASP A 172 11.10 -2.02 -18.30
C ASP A 172 11.71 -3.38 -17.88
N LYS A 173 11.92 -3.58 -16.58
CA LYS A 173 12.42 -4.83 -15.97
C LYS A 173 11.64 -5.15 -14.68
N PRO A 174 10.33 -5.42 -14.80
CA PRO A 174 9.43 -5.57 -13.65
C PRO A 174 9.63 -6.90 -12.90
N ASP A 175 10.43 -7.81 -13.45
CA ASP A 175 10.80 -9.11 -12.92
C ASP A 175 12.08 -9.09 -12.08
N ASN A 176 12.59 -7.91 -11.70
CA ASN A 176 13.75 -7.78 -10.82
C ASN A 176 13.50 -8.51 -9.48
N PRO A 177 14.26 -9.56 -9.14
CA PRO A 177 14.02 -10.34 -7.92
C PRO A 177 14.36 -9.59 -6.64
N GLU A 178 15.14 -8.51 -6.72
CA GLU A 178 15.47 -7.67 -5.56
C GLU A 178 14.44 -6.54 -5.34
N ALA A 179 13.53 -6.31 -6.30
CA ALA A 179 12.49 -5.31 -6.14
C ALA A 179 11.42 -5.81 -5.17
N THR A 180 11.00 -4.94 -4.24
CA THR A 180 10.05 -5.29 -3.18
C THR A 180 9.11 -4.14 -2.91
N MET A 181 7.84 -4.44 -2.65
CA MET A 181 6.82 -3.50 -2.17
C MET A 181 6.83 -3.43 -0.64
N LEU A 182 6.92 -4.59 0.04
CA LEU A 182 6.74 -4.68 1.49
C LEU A 182 8.06 -4.65 2.28
N GLY A 183 9.17 -4.96 1.62
CA GLY A 183 10.41 -5.30 2.27
C GLY A 183 10.34 -6.63 3.04
N LYS A 184 11.51 -7.20 3.32
CA LYS A 184 11.68 -8.55 3.87
C LYS A 184 10.94 -8.77 5.20
N GLN A 185 10.90 -7.77 6.07
CA GLN A 185 10.32 -7.92 7.40
C GLN A 185 8.79 -8.00 7.38
N GLN A 186 8.14 -7.11 6.63
CA GLN A 186 6.69 -7.10 6.54
C GLN A 186 6.18 -8.26 5.70
N LEU A 187 6.87 -8.63 4.62
CA LEU A 187 6.55 -9.84 3.83
C LEU A 187 6.57 -11.09 4.73
N LYS A 188 7.65 -11.28 5.51
CA LYS A 188 7.76 -12.39 6.46
C LYS A 188 6.67 -12.36 7.53
N TRP A 189 6.39 -11.18 8.09
CA TRP A 189 5.32 -10.99 9.08
C TRP A 189 3.95 -11.38 8.52
N LEU A 190 3.63 -10.96 7.29
CA LEU A 190 2.39 -11.27 6.60
C LEU A 190 2.23 -12.78 6.39
N MET A 191 3.24 -13.42 5.78
CA MET A 191 3.19 -14.86 5.49
C MET A 191 3.10 -15.71 6.76
N ASN A 192 3.86 -15.36 7.81
CA ASN A 192 3.79 -16.06 9.09
C ASN A 192 2.43 -15.85 9.77
N GLY A 193 1.93 -14.61 9.79
CA GLY A 193 0.64 -14.29 10.39
C GLY A 193 -0.53 -15.00 9.71
N ILE A 194 -0.48 -15.17 8.38
CA ILE A 194 -1.47 -15.94 7.62
C ILE A 194 -1.33 -17.44 7.91
N ARG A 195 -0.09 -17.97 7.93
CA ARG A 195 0.16 -19.40 8.24
C ARG A 195 -0.34 -19.79 9.63
N GLU A 196 -0.22 -18.89 10.60
CA GLU A 196 -0.67 -19.08 11.98
C GLU A 196 -2.17 -18.77 12.17
N SER A 197 -2.85 -18.23 11.15
CA SER A 197 -4.24 -17.82 11.24
C SER A 197 -5.20 -19.00 11.37
N LYS A 198 -6.09 -18.91 12.36
CA LYS A 198 -7.21 -19.82 12.57
C LYS A 198 -8.50 -19.34 11.91
N SER A 199 -8.50 -18.15 11.32
CA SER A 199 -9.64 -17.55 10.65
C SER A 199 -9.94 -18.27 9.34
N ASP A 200 -11.21 -18.38 8.96
CA ASP A 200 -11.66 -19.02 7.73
C ASP A 200 -11.40 -18.16 6.49
N PHE A 201 -11.46 -16.83 6.68
CA PHE A 201 -11.28 -15.84 5.63
C PHE A 201 -10.12 -14.90 5.95
N ILE A 202 -9.26 -14.69 4.96
CA ILE A 202 -8.10 -13.82 5.06
C ILE A 202 -8.29 -12.62 4.14
N PHE A 203 -8.23 -11.43 4.70
CA PHE A 203 -8.29 -10.17 3.98
C PHE A 203 -6.92 -9.48 4.07
N VAL A 204 -6.35 -9.14 2.91
CA VAL A 204 -5.09 -8.42 2.80
C VAL A 204 -5.39 -7.05 2.20
N VAL A 205 -5.21 -5.99 2.97
CA VAL A 205 -5.54 -4.62 2.55
C VAL A 205 -4.27 -3.93 2.05
N SER A 206 -4.22 -3.64 0.76
CA SER A 206 -3.13 -2.95 0.07
C SER A 206 -3.62 -1.59 -0.42
N SER A 207 -2.81 -0.53 -0.28
CA SER A 207 -3.21 0.79 -0.77
C SER A 207 -3.27 0.83 -2.30
N VAL A 208 -2.41 0.05 -2.98
CA VAL A 208 -2.29 -0.03 -4.44
C VAL A 208 -2.78 -1.35 -5.01
N ASN A 209 -3.08 -1.34 -6.31
CA ASN A 209 -3.69 -2.43 -7.08
C ASN A 209 -2.73 -3.60 -7.28
N PHE A 210 -3.28 -4.81 -7.29
CA PHE A 210 -2.51 -6.05 -7.28
C PHE A 210 -2.28 -6.59 -8.71
N MET A 211 -3.34 -6.73 -9.50
CA MET A 211 -3.27 -7.30 -10.86
C MET A 211 -3.31 -6.28 -11.98
N VAL A 212 -3.97 -5.13 -11.76
CA VAL A 212 -4.13 -4.07 -12.77
C VAL A 212 -3.04 -3.03 -12.56
N PRO A 213 -2.28 -2.65 -13.60
CA PRO A 213 -1.20 -1.69 -13.46
C PRO A 213 -1.75 -0.26 -13.35
N HIS A 214 -0.98 0.63 -12.71
CA HIS A 214 -1.33 2.05 -12.58
C HIS A 214 -0.37 2.90 -13.42
N VAL A 215 -0.53 2.87 -14.74
CA VAL A 215 0.45 3.43 -15.71
C VAL A 215 0.17 4.88 -16.14
N GLY A 216 -1.00 5.42 -15.80
CA GLY A 216 -1.39 6.78 -16.14
C GLY A 216 -1.81 7.60 -14.92
N SER A 217 -2.15 8.87 -15.15
CA SER A 217 -2.47 9.83 -14.08
C SER A 217 -3.93 10.31 -14.14
N GLY A 218 -4.80 9.61 -14.87
CA GLY A 218 -6.18 10.04 -15.10
C GLY A 218 -6.26 11.40 -15.81
N GLY A 219 -5.22 11.78 -16.56
CA GLY A 219 -5.07 13.11 -17.17
C GLY A 219 -4.59 14.22 -16.21
N GLY A 220 -4.14 13.89 -15.00
CA GLY A 220 -3.40 14.79 -14.12
C GLY A 220 -2.00 15.13 -14.67
N THR A 221 -1.46 16.27 -14.25
CA THR A 221 -0.14 16.77 -14.68
C THR A 221 0.94 16.65 -13.62
N ASP A 222 0.56 16.43 -12.35
CA ASP A 222 1.52 16.15 -11.29
C ASP A 222 1.98 14.69 -11.39
N LYS A 223 3.20 14.49 -11.91
CA LYS A 223 3.79 13.17 -12.13
C LYS A 223 5.30 13.24 -12.07
N GLN A 224 5.93 12.12 -11.70
CA GLN A 224 7.39 12.02 -11.73
C GLN A 224 7.92 12.16 -13.16
N ALA A 225 8.85 13.09 -13.38
CA ALA A 225 9.36 13.40 -14.73
C ALA A 225 10.35 12.35 -15.28
N LYS A 226 11.05 11.63 -14.39
CA LYS A 226 12.18 10.74 -14.77
C LYS A 226 11.89 9.26 -14.61
N ILE A 227 10.83 8.90 -13.88
CA ILE A 227 10.48 7.51 -13.58
C ILE A 227 9.21 7.18 -14.36
N LYS A 228 9.24 6.09 -15.13
CA LYS A 228 8.05 5.58 -15.80
C LYS A 228 7.03 5.18 -14.73
N LYS A 229 5.78 5.63 -14.90
CA LYS A 229 4.71 5.35 -13.96
C LYS A 229 4.22 3.91 -14.12
N ASP A 230 4.29 3.17 -13.04
CA ASP A 230 3.42 2.07 -12.69
C ASP A 230 3.49 1.97 -11.16
N ASP A 231 2.42 2.37 -10.48
CA ASP A 231 2.43 2.45 -9.02
C ASP A 231 1.92 1.17 -8.32
N ALA A 232 1.48 0.20 -9.12
CA ALA A 232 0.86 -1.04 -8.64
C ALA A 232 1.89 -2.14 -8.35
N TRP A 233 1.40 -3.29 -7.85
CA TRP A 233 2.20 -4.51 -7.66
C TRP A 233 2.74 -5.12 -8.98
N THR A 234 2.28 -4.64 -10.13
CA THR A 234 2.64 -5.09 -11.48
C THR A 234 4.11 -4.83 -11.87
N VAL A 235 4.83 -4.03 -11.08
CA VAL A 235 6.28 -3.80 -11.22
C VAL A 235 7.12 -4.38 -10.07
N PHE A 236 6.48 -5.17 -9.20
CA PHE A 236 7.11 -5.94 -8.13
C PHE A 236 6.75 -7.42 -8.31
N LEU A 237 6.96 -7.93 -9.53
CA LEU A 237 6.39 -9.20 -9.97
C LEU A 237 6.86 -10.38 -9.13
N GLN A 238 8.15 -10.44 -8.78
CA GLN A 238 8.68 -11.56 -7.99
C GLN A 238 7.96 -11.69 -6.64
N GLU A 239 7.86 -10.60 -5.87
CA GLU A 239 7.18 -10.60 -4.57
C GLU A 239 5.67 -10.84 -4.72
N ARG A 240 5.04 -10.30 -5.77
CA ARG A 240 3.61 -10.53 -6.05
C ARG A 240 3.33 -12.01 -6.33
N GLU A 241 4.13 -12.63 -7.19
CA GLU A 241 3.94 -14.04 -7.56
C GLU A 241 4.26 -14.97 -6.38
N GLU A 242 5.27 -14.66 -5.54
CA GLU A 242 5.54 -15.37 -4.29
C GLU A 242 4.32 -15.36 -3.35
N LEU A 243 3.66 -14.20 -3.22
CA LEU A 243 2.44 -14.08 -2.42
C LEU A 243 1.29 -14.91 -2.99
N ILE A 244 1.05 -14.83 -4.31
CA ILE A 244 0.00 -15.62 -4.97
C ILE A 244 0.24 -17.12 -4.79
N GLU A 245 1.47 -17.60 -5.02
CA GLU A 245 1.82 -19.01 -4.84
C GLU A 245 1.64 -19.47 -3.40
N PHE A 246 2.06 -18.63 -2.43
CA PHE A 246 1.84 -18.91 -1.02
C PHE A 246 0.35 -19.00 -0.66
N TRP A 247 -0.46 -18.06 -1.12
CA TRP A 247 -1.90 -18.02 -0.85
C TRP A 247 -2.67 -19.16 -1.55
N ASP A 248 -2.29 -19.51 -2.77
CA ASP A 248 -2.94 -20.58 -3.53
C ASP A 248 -2.68 -21.96 -2.91
N GLY A 249 -1.56 -22.11 -2.21
CA GLY A 249 -1.23 -23.30 -1.41
C GLY A 249 -2.01 -23.45 -0.09
N LEU A 250 -2.86 -22.48 0.28
CA LEU A 250 -3.70 -22.55 1.48
C LEU A 250 -5.00 -23.32 1.21
N ASP A 251 -5.59 -23.85 2.27
CA ASP A 251 -6.94 -24.43 2.29
C ASP A 251 -8.05 -23.36 2.43
N LYS A 252 -7.68 -22.09 2.32
CA LYS A 252 -8.52 -20.91 2.56
C LYS A 252 -8.42 -19.92 1.40
N ALA A 253 -9.51 -19.20 1.16
CA ALA A 253 -9.50 -18.11 0.20
C ALA A 253 -8.82 -16.86 0.79
N VAL A 254 -8.07 -16.14 -0.03
CA VAL A 254 -7.43 -14.86 0.29
C VAL A 254 -8.02 -13.77 -0.59
N PHE A 255 -8.47 -12.70 0.06
CA PHE A 255 -9.07 -11.53 -0.59
C PHE A 255 -8.15 -10.33 -0.44
N VAL A 256 -7.58 -9.86 -1.55
CA VAL A 256 -6.78 -8.63 -1.58
C VAL A 256 -7.71 -7.46 -1.82
N LEU A 257 -7.81 -6.55 -0.85
CA LEU A 257 -8.59 -5.32 -0.96
C LEU A 257 -7.67 -4.19 -1.40
N THR A 258 -7.98 -3.53 -2.51
CA THR A 258 -7.10 -2.52 -3.14
C THR A 258 -7.80 -1.18 -3.38
N GLY A 259 -7.01 -0.13 -3.57
CA GLY A 259 -7.44 1.25 -3.81
C GLY A 259 -6.70 1.90 -5.00
N ASP A 260 -6.36 3.18 -4.85
CA ASP A 260 -5.47 3.98 -5.73
C ASP A 260 -5.98 4.22 -7.18
N LEU A 261 -6.18 3.17 -8.00
CA LEU A 261 -6.46 3.28 -9.45
C LEU A 261 -7.77 3.95 -9.86
N HIS A 262 -8.54 4.48 -8.90
CA HIS A 262 -9.78 5.21 -9.17
C HIS A 262 -10.77 4.43 -10.04
N ASN A 263 -10.89 3.13 -9.81
CA ASN A 263 -11.91 2.29 -10.39
C ASN A 263 -12.24 1.15 -9.44
N SER A 264 -13.39 0.53 -9.67
CA SER A 264 -13.84 -0.63 -8.91
C SER A 264 -13.76 -1.88 -9.74
N PHE A 265 -13.41 -3.00 -9.13
CA PHE A 265 -13.38 -4.29 -9.83
C PHE A 265 -13.42 -5.47 -8.87
N ALA A 266 -13.86 -6.61 -9.42
CA ALA A 266 -13.76 -7.93 -8.83
C ALA A 266 -12.95 -8.80 -9.78
N ILE A 267 -11.80 -9.31 -9.32
CA ILE A 267 -10.87 -10.09 -10.12
C ILE A 267 -10.64 -11.42 -9.44
N LYS A 268 -10.87 -12.50 -10.19
CA LYS A 268 -10.43 -13.85 -9.80
C LYS A 268 -9.02 -14.07 -10.34
N ILE A 269 -8.06 -14.28 -9.46
CA ILE A 269 -6.65 -14.46 -9.82
C ILE A 269 -6.34 -15.96 -9.96
N THR A 270 -6.75 -16.74 -8.97
CA THR A 270 -6.72 -18.20 -8.97
C THR A 270 -8.04 -18.73 -8.40
N ASP A 271 -8.14 -20.03 -8.13
CA ASP A 271 -9.31 -20.59 -7.43
C ASP A 271 -9.38 -20.18 -5.95
N ASN A 272 -8.26 -19.74 -5.36
CA ASN A 272 -8.18 -19.36 -3.94
C ASN A 272 -7.88 -17.87 -3.73
N VAL A 273 -7.41 -17.13 -4.75
CA VAL A 273 -6.97 -15.74 -4.61
C VAL A 273 -7.82 -14.81 -5.45
N TYR A 274 -8.29 -13.73 -4.82
CA TYR A 274 -9.15 -12.72 -5.43
C TYR A 274 -8.65 -11.31 -5.10
N GLU A 275 -8.88 -10.37 -6.00
CA GLU A 275 -8.67 -8.94 -5.76
C GLU A 275 -10.00 -8.19 -5.89
N PHE A 276 -10.27 -7.29 -4.95
CA PHE A 276 -11.42 -6.39 -4.95
C PHE A 276 -10.96 -4.96 -4.72
N ALA A 277 -11.24 -4.08 -5.69
CA ALA A 277 -11.04 -2.65 -5.54
C ALA A 277 -12.38 -1.93 -5.52
N SER A 278 -12.50 -0.90 -4.68
CA SER A 278 -13.67 -0.03 -4.63
C SER A 278 -13.23 1.43 -4.71
N GLY A 279 -13.92 2.21 -5.54
CA GLY A 279 -13.66 3.63 -5.71
C GLY A 279 -13.88 4.13 -7.15
N PRO A 280 -13.62 5.41 -7.39
CA PRO A 280 -13.26 6.43 -6.41
C PRO A 280 -14.50 7.06 -5.76
N HIS A 281 -14.38 7.60 -4.54
CA HIS A 281 -15.48 8.36 -3.93
C HIS A 281 -15.38 9.88 -4.17
N ASN A 282 -14.17 10.40 -4.28
CA ASN A 282 -13.86 11.84 -4.31
C ASN A 282 -12.87 12.23 -5.42
N SER A 283 -12.58 11.33 -6.35
CA SER A 283 -11.75 11.59 -7.53
C SER A 283 -12.46 11.15 -8.81
N ILE A 284 -11.82 11.38 -9.95
CA ILE A 284 -12.31 10.96 -11.26
C ILE A 284 -11.84 9.53 -11.57
N ASN A 285 -12.69 8.77 -12.26
CA ASN A 285 -12.32 7.46 -12.76
C ASN A 285 -11.23 7.55 -13.84
N HIS A 286 -10.28 6.64 -13.73
CA HIS A 286 -9.26 6.43 -14.75
C HIS A 286 -9.86 5.80 -16.00
N ALA A 287 -9.26 6.07 -17.15
CA ALA A 287 -9.68 5.50 -18.43
C ALA A 287 -8.81 4.26 -18.70
N PRO A 288 -9.36 3.03 -18.67
CA PRO A 288 -8.54 1.83 -18.62
C PRO A 288 -7.54 1.64 -19.77
N MET A 289 -7.90 2.09 -20.98
CA MET A 289 -7.02 2.06 -22.15
C MET A 289 -5.78 2.97 -22.03
N LYS A 290 -5.84 4.02 -21.21
CA LYS A 290 -4.74 5.00 -21.04
C LYS A 290 -3.98 4.79 -19.74
N ASP A 291 -4.72 4.45 -18.69
CA ASP A 291 -4.21 4.51 -17.33
C ASP A 291 -3.98 3.13 -16.69
N GLU A 292 -4.52 2.05 -17.29
CA GLU A 292 -4.66 0.73 -16.61
C GLU A 292 -4.24 -0.45 -17.48
N GLY A 293 -3.29 -0.23 -18.41
CA GLY A 293 -2.75 -1.29 -19.27
C GLY A 293 -3.77 -1.88 -20.24
N GLY A 294 -4.87 -1.20 -20.54
CA GLY A 294 -5.87 -1.64 -21.51
C GLY A 294 -6.68 -2.85 -21.06
N ARG A 295 -6.88 -3.04 -19.76
CA ARG A 295 -7.76 -4.09 -19.25
C ARG A 295 -9.18 -3.97 -19.83
N PRO A 296 -9.90 -5.08 -20.06
CA PRO A 296 -11.31 -5.02 -20.43
C PRO A 296 -12.23 -4.72 -19.23
N ALA A 297 -13.51 -4.45 -19.50
CA ALA A 297 -14.53 -4.29 -18.45
C ALA A 297 -14.79 -5.60 -17.69
N ASN A 298 -14.66 -6.74 -18.37
CA ASN A 298 -14.68 -8.09 -17.81
C ASN A 298 -13.96 -9.07 -18.76
N GLY A 299 -13.74 -10.30 -18.29
CA GLY A 299 -13.06 -11.35 -19.03
C GLY A 299 -11.57 -11.45 -18.71
N ARG A 300 -10.84 -12.18 -19.55
CA ARG A 300 -9.41 -12.47 -19.35
C ARG A 300 -8.57 -11.22 -19.51
N PHE A 301 -7.64 -11.02 -18.57
CA PHE A 301 -6.63 -9.97 -18.62
C PHE A 301 -5.28 -10.57 -18.25
N LYS A 302 -4.20 -10.03 -18.82
CA LYS A 302 -2.83 -10.46 -18.49
C LYS A 302 -1.90 -9.25 -18.56
N TYR A 303 -1.28 -8.95 -17.43
CA TYR A 303 -0.20 -7.97 -17.32
C TYR A 303 0.93 -8.56 -16.49
N GLY A 304 2.10 -8.70 -17.12
CA GLY A 304 3.19 -9.52 -16.57
C GLY A 304 2.97 -11.03 -16.79
N PRO A 305 3.47 -11.89 -15.88
CA PRO A 305 3.55 -13.34 -16.10
C PRO A 305 2.19 -14.04 -15.97
N ARG A 306 1.30 -13.51 -15.12
CA ARG A 306 0.04 -14.16 -14.74
C ARG A 306 -1.18 -13.53 -15.43
N ALA A 307 -2.06 -14.40 -15.92
CA ALA A 307 -3.40 -14.01 -16.36
C ALA A 307 -4.39 -14.10 -15.20
N CYS A 308 -5.42 -13.26 -15.22
CA CYS A 308 -6.54 -13.29 -14.28
C CYS A 308 -7.87 -13.12 -15.05
N ASP A 309 -8.98 -13.38 -14.36
CA ASP A 309 -10.33 -13.18 -14.86
C ASP A 309 -10.97 -12.00 -14.13
N ILE A 310 -11.12 -10.87 -14.84
CA ILE A 310 -11.91 -9.74 -14.36
C ILE A 310 -13.38 -10.14 -14.43
N ARG A 311 -14.02 -10.34 -13.29
CA ARG A 311 -15.43 -10.74 -13.21
C ARG A 311 -16.34 -9.56 -13.52
N TRP A 312 -15.98 -8.40 -12.98
CA TRP A 312 -16.69 -7.15 -13.16
C TRP A 312 -15.75 -5.98 -12.88
N SER A 313 -15.99 -4.84 -13.53
CA SER A 313 -15.34 -3.57 -13.20
C SER A 313 -16.18 -2.36 -13.59
N SER A 314 -15.97 -1.24 -12.91
CA SER A 314 -16.30 0.06 -13.46
C SER A 314 -15.37 0.36 -14.64
N TYR A 315 -15.93 1.02 -15.65
CA TYR A 315 -15.23 1.24 -16.90
C TYR A 315 -15.60 2.58 -17.52
N ALA A 316 -14.63 3.50 -17.59
CA ALA A 316 -14.79 4.75 -18.30
C ALA A 316 -14.22 4.63 -19.72
N MET A 317 -15.07 4.83 -20.73
CA MET A 317 -14.63 4.86 -22.13
C MET A 317 -13.73 6.08 -22.39
N GLU A 318 -12.80 5.95 -23.35
CA GLU A 318 -11.79 6.98 -23.61
C GLU A 318 -12.35 8.31 -24.12
N ASP A 319 -13.51 8.25 -24.78
CA ASP A 319 -14.22 9.38 -25.36
C ASP A 319 -14.99 10.20 -24.31
N ILE A 320 -15.16 9.65 -23.09
CA ILE A 320 -15.79 10.37 -21.98
C ILE A 320 -14.85 11.50 -21.52
N PRO A 321 -15.30 12.77 -21.56
CA PRO A 321 -14.51 13.89 -21.07
C PRO A 321 -14.08 13.68 -19.62
N ARG A 322 -12.84 14.06 -19.27
CA ARG A 322 -12.24 13.81 -17.95
C ARG A 322 -13.16 14.22 -16.79
N ALA A 323 -13.77 15.40 -16.88
CA ALA A 323 -14.66 15.92 -15.84
C ALA A 323 -15.94 15.10 -15.62
N ASN A 324 -16.31 14.25 -16.57
CA ASN A 324 -17.54 13.46 -16.52
C ASN A 324 -17.29 11.98 -16.15
N ARG A 325 -16.04 11.60 -15.85
CA ARG A 325 -15.69 10.26 -15.40
C ARG A 325 -15.86 10.16 -13.88
N THR A 326 -17.09 10.27 -13.40
CA THR A 326 -17.39 10.24 -11.96
C THR A 326 -18.41 9.15 -11.70
N PHE A 327 -17.91 7.91 -11.64
CA PHE A 327 -18.67 6.68 -11.44
C PHE A 327 -18.28 6.06 -10.09
N PRO A 328 -18.67 6.69 -8.97
CA PRO A 328 -18.26 6.25 -7.65
C PRO A 328 -18.99 4.99 -7.24
N HIS A 329 -18.27 4.07 -6.62
CA HIS A 329 -18.84 2.84 -6.04
C HIS A 329 -18.28 2.59 -4.66
N TYR A 330 -19.13 2.06 -3.78
CA TYR A 330 -18.72 1.45 -2.51
C TYR A 330 -18.95 -0.06 -2.54
N CYS A 331 -18.12 -0.80 -1.82
CA CYS A 331 -18.24 -2.25 -1.66
C CYS A 331 -18.68 -2.58 -0.23
N VAL A 332 -19.73 -3.38 -0.09
CA VAL A 332 -20.14 -4.00 1.17
C VAL A 332 -19.67 -5.45 1.17
N VAL A 333 -18.89 -5.82 2.17
CA VAL A 333 -18.45 -7.22 2.38
C VAL A 333 -19.31 -7.84 3.46
N GLN A 334 -20.18 -8.76 3.08
CA GLN A 334 -21.00 -9.54 3.99
C GLN A 334 -20.38 -10.91 4.24
N VAL A 335 -20.08 -11.21 5.50
CA VAL A 335 -19.59 -12.53 5.93
C VAL A 335 -20.72 -13.26 6.61
N ASN A 336 -21.11 -14.42 6.05
CA ASN A 336 -22.12 -15.29 6.64
C ASN A 336 -21.43 -16.55 7.16
N ASN A 337 -21.11 -16.53 8.44
CA ASN A 337 -20.48 -17.63 9.15
C ASN A 337 -21.47 -18.37 10.07
N VAL A 338 -22.57 -17.72 10.46
CA VAL A 338 -23.64 -18.29 11.27
C VAL A 338 -25.02 -18.00 10.66
N PHE A 339 -26.02 -18.80 11.00
CA PHE A 339 -27.42 -18.55 10.70
C PHE A 339 -28.29 -18.69 11.95
N ASN A 340 -29.35 -17.88 12.01
CA ASN A 340 -30.34 -17.98 13.07
C ASN A 340 -31.25 -19.17 12.79
N ASN A 341 -31.36 -20.09 13.74
CA ASN A 341 -32.20 -21.28 13.67
C ASN A 341 -33.02 -21.40 14.97
N PRO A 342 -33.93 -20.46 15.23
CA PRO A 342 -34.61 -20.38 16.51
C PRO A 342 -35.66 -21.50 16.67
N VAL A 343 -36.02 -21.80 17.91
CA VAL A 343 -37.10 -22.76 18.20
C VAL A 343 -38.46 -22.09 18.01
N GLU A 344 -38.57 -20.83 18.43
CA GLU A 344 -39.77 -19.99 18.27
C GLU A 344 -39.55 -18.97 17.16
N ARG A 345 -40.62 -18.54 16.49
CA ARG A 345 -40.57 -17.69 15.27
C ARG A 345 -39.70 -16.44 15.41
N ASP A 346 -39.75 -15.78 16.56
CA ASP A 346 -39.05 -14.51 16.82
C ASP A 346 -37.85 -14.70 17.77
N GLY A 347 -37.43 -15.94 17.99
CA GLY A 347 -36.28 -16.27 18.84
C GLY A 347 -34.94 -16.11 18.14
N GLU A 348 -33.87 -16.34 18.92
CA GLU A 348 -32.49 -16.32 18.44
C GLU A 348 -31.74 -17.58 18.91
N ARG A 349 -31.16 -18.33 17.97
CA ARG A 349 -30.29 -19.48 18.23
C ARG A 349 -29.34 -19.68 17.05
N TRP A 350 -28.10 -19.26 17.20
CA TRP A 350 -27.10 -19.30 16.13
C TRP A 350 -26.46 -20.67 15.95
N PHE A 351 -26.32 -21.10 14.69
CA PHE A 351 -25.50 -22.24 14.29
C PHE A 351 -24.48 -21.81 13.25
N ALA A 352 -23.29 -22.41 13.28
CA ALA A 352 -22.29 -22.20 12.25
C ALA A 352 -22.74 -22.83 10.92
N PHE A 353 -22.49 -22.13 9.81
CA PHE A 353 -22.56 -22.74 8.50
C PHE A 353 -21.44 -23.76 8.34
N PRO A 354 -21.71 -24.98 7.80
CA PRO A 354 -20.65 -25.93 7.45
C PRO A 354 -19.70 -25.37 6.37
N HIS A 355 -20.25 -24.54 5.47
CA HIS A 355 -19.56 -23.86 4.39
C HIS A 355 -19.88 -22.36 4.49
N PRO A 356 -19.11 -21.59 5.27
CA PRO A 356 -19.35 -20.17 5.39
C PRO A 356 -19.10 -19.47 4.04
N GLN A 357 -19.70 -18.29 3.86
CA GLN A 357 -19.61 -17.53 2.62
C GLN A 357 -19.23 -16.08 2.86
N VAL A 358 -18.49 -15.51 1.91
CA VAL A 358 -18.23 -14.07 1.81
C VAL A 358 -18.88 -13.56 0.53
N ILE A 359 -19.65 -12.49 0.66
CA ILE A 359 -20.34 -11.83 -0.46
C ILE A 359 -19.79 -10.41 -0.56
N PHE A 360 -19.15 -10.10 -1.68
CA PHE A 360 -18.74 -8.75 -2.03
C PHE A 360 -19.84 -8.12 -2.86
N GLN A 361 -20.38 -6.98 -2.43
CA GLN A 361 -21.50 -6.31 -3.09
C GLN A 361 -21.08 -4.89 -3.47
N PHE A 362 -21.02 -4.61 -4.76
CA PHE A 362 -20.70 -3.29 -5.28
C PHE A 362 -21.97 -2.50 -5.53
N HIS A 363 -22.04 -1.31 -4.95
CA HIS A 363 -23.16 -0.41 -5.09
C HIS A 363 -22.70 0.88 -5.77
N ASP A 364 -23.58 1.43 -6.59
CA ASP A 364 -23.47 2.81 -7.05
C ASP A 364 -23.51 3.74 -5.82
N ALA A 365 -22.49 4.59 -5.66
CA ALA A 365 -22.39 5.42 -4.47
C ALA A 365 -23.35 6.62 -4.47
N LEU A 366 -23.96 6.96 -5.61
CA LEU A 366 -24.92 8.05 -5.71
C LEU A 366 -26.35 7.55 -5.48
N THR A 367 -26.69 6.36 -5.97
CA THR A 367 -28.05 5.83 -5.92
C THR A 367 -28.25 4.72 -4.88
N GLY A 368 -27.18 4.07 -4.43
CA GLY A 368 -27.22 2.87 -3.60
C GLY A 368 -27.61 1.60 -4.36
N GLU A 369 -27.84 1.67 -5.67
CA GLU A 369 -28.22 0.53 -6.50
C GLU A 369 -27.10 -0.52 -6.53
N LEU A 370 -27.46 -1.79 -6.30
CA LEU A 370 -26.52 -2.90 -6.45
C LEU A 370 -26.12 -3.05 -7.93
N ARG A 371 -24.83 -2.94 -8.22
CA ARG A 371 -24.24 -3.07 -9.57
C ARG A 371 -23.68 -4.45 -9.83
N TYR A 372 -23.09 -5.07 -8.81
CA TYR A 372 -22.47 -6.39 -8.94
C TYR A 372 -22.37 -7.08 -7.58
N SER A 373 -22.35 -8.41 -7.58
CA SER A 373 -21.99 -9.18 -6.40
C SER A 373 -21.14 -10.40 -6.75
N GLU A 374 -20.08 -10.65 -5.99
CA GLU A 374 -19.29 -11.89 -6.04
C GLU A 374 -19.50 -12.67 -4.75
N THR A 375 -19.90 -13.93 -4.85
CA THR A 375 -20.01 -14.82 -3.68
C THR A 375 -18.94 -15.89 -3.73
N ILE A 376 -18.20 -16.03 -2.64
CA ILE A 376 -17.21 -17.09 -2.44
C ILE A 376 -17.68 -17.95 -1.27
N VAL A 377 -17.75 -19.26 -1.49
CA VAL A 377 -18.20 -20.23 -0.49
C VAL A 377 -17.03 -21.13 -0.12
N LEU A 378 -16.69 -21.19 1.17
CA LEU A 378 -15.55 -21.97 1.63
C LEU A 378 -15.83 -23.47 1.47
N GLY A 379 -14.87 -24.19 0.88
CA GLY A 379 -14.94 -25.65 0.75
C GLY A 379 -15.87 -26.17 -0.35
N LEU A 380 -16.46 -25.30 -1.17
CA LEU A 380 -17.21 -25.67 -2.38
C LEU A 380 -16.51 -25.04 -3.59
N LYS A 381 -15.82 -25.87 -4.37
CA LYS A 381 -15.08 -25.47 -5.59
C LYS A 381 -15.85 -25.81 -6.85
#